data_AF-X0YQ17-F1
#
_entry.id   AF-X0YQ17-F1
#
_cell.length_a   1.000
_cell.length_b   1.000
_cell.length_c   1.000
_cell.angle_alpha   90.00
_cell.angle_beta   90.00
_cell.angle_gamma   90.00
#
_symmetry.space_group_name_H-M   'P 1'
#
loop_
_entity.id
_entity.type
_entity.pdbx_description
1 polymer ?
#
loop_
_entity_poly.entity_id
_entity_poly.type
_entity_poly.pdbx_seq_one_letter_code
_entity_poly.pdbx_strand_id
1 'polypeptide(L)'
;LSRNLQIATAALDATGVCLFVSFAMLDDPTALEGICEMLGGLYGREFTADDYLAIGKETLANERKFNIAAGFTAAADRLPDFFKTEKLAPHEVTFDVPDEELDQVYDFVQ
;
A
#
# COMPACT_ATOMS: atom_id res chain seq x y z
N LEU A 1 6.97 2.57 -6.66
CA LEU A 1 7.19 1.75 -5.44
C LEU A 1 6.03 1.89 -4.44
N SER A 2 5.74 3.11 -3.95
CA SER A 2 4.72 3.38 -2.91
C SER A 2 3.39 2.62 -3.10
N ARG A 3 2.73 2.73 -4.26
CA ARG A 3 1.47 2.03 -4.59
C ARG A 3 1.52 0.52 -4.28
N ASN A 4 2.55 -0.18 -4.73
CA ASN A 4 2.64 -1.63 -4.54
C ASN A 4 2.91 -2.01 -3.09
N LEU A 5 3.65 -1.17 -2.35
CA LEU A 5 3.85 -1.37 -0.91
C LEU A 5 2.54 -1.16 -0.15
N GLN A 6 1.74 -0.14 -0.49
CA GLN A 6 0.41 0.06 0.11
C GLN A 6 -0.50 -1.15 -0.14
N ILE A 7 -0.53 -1.68 -1.38
CA ILE A 7 -1.31 -2.88 -1.70
C ILE A 7 -0.86 -4.08 -0.84
N ALA A 8 0.45 -4.32 -0.75
CA ALA A 8 0.99 -5.43 0.03
C ALA A 8 0.70 -5.28 1.54
N THR A 9 0.81 -4.06 2.07
CA THR A 9 0.50 -3.76 3.48
C THR A 9 -0.99 -3.89 3.78
N ALA A 10 -1.87 -3.40 2.90
CA ALA A 10 -3.32 -3.58 3.06
C ALA A 10 -3.72 -5.06 3.07
N ALA A 11 -3.05 -5.90 2.28
CA ALA A 11 -3.23 -7.35 2.32
C ALA A 11 -2.71 -7.97 3.64
N LEU A 12 -1.55 -7.52 4.15
CA LEU A 12 -1.04 -7.94 5.46
C LEU A 12 -2.03 -7.64 6.57
N ASP A 13 -2.51 -6.39 6.65
CA ASP A 13 -3.46 -5.96 7.67
C ASP A 13 -4.79 -6.72 7.58
N ALA A 14 -5.31 -6.94 6.37
CA ALA A 14 -6.55 -7.68 6.15
C ALA A 14 -6.44 -9.17 6.53
N THR A 15 -5.24 -9.75 6.47
CA THR A 15 -5.00 -11.15 6.88
C THR A 15 -4.69 -11.29 8.37
N GLY A 16 -4.50 -10.18 9.08
CA GLY A 16 -4.27 -10.14 10.52
C GLY A 16 -2.88 -10.57 10.97
N VAL A 17 -1.93 -10.73 10.03
CA VAL A 17 -0.53 -11.04 10.36
C VAL A 17 0.21 -9.76 10.77
N CYS A 18 1.29 -9.92 11.53
CA CYS A 18 2.12 -8.78 11.93
C CYS A 18 2.84 -8.17 10.72
N LEU A 19 2.87 -6.83 10.63
CA LEU A 19 3.60 -6.10 9.59
C LEU A 19 5.07 -6.52 9.50
N PHE A 20 5.71 -6.95 10.60
CA PHE A 20 7.10 -7.41 10.57
C PHE A 20 7.35 -8.66 9.72
N VAL A 21 6.30 -9.39 9.33
CA VAL A 21 6.40 -10.46 8.33
C VAL A 21 6.80 -9.91 6.96
N SER A 22 6.54 -8.62 6.67
CA SER A 22 6.94 -7.99 5.41
C SER A 22 8.45 -8.04 5.17
N PHE A 23 9.28 -8.02 6.22
CA PHE A 23 10.73 -8.15 6.07
C PHE A 23 11.11 -9.50 5.48
N ALA A 24 10.51 -10.59 6.00
CA ALA A 24 10.72 -11.92 5.45
C ALA A 24 10.22 -12.03 4.00
N MET A 25 9.08 -11.42 3.67
CA MET A 25 8.55 -11.39 2.30
C MET A 25 9.45 -10.64 1.30
N LEU A 26 10.17 -9.62 1.76
CA LEU A 26 11.08 -8.84 0.93
C LEU A 26 12.45 -9.52 0.76
N ASP A 27 12.85 -10.36 1.72
CA ASP A 27 14.14 -11.04 1.73
C ASP A 27 14.07 -12.47 1.14
N ASP A 28 12.94 -13.17 1.30
CA ASP A 28 12.75 -14.57 0.89
C ASP A 28 11.42 -14.75 0.13
N PRO A 29 11.45 -15.17 -1.16
CA PRO A 29 10.23 -15.37 -1.95
C PRO A 29 9.31 -16.46 -1.39
N THR A 30 9.84 -17.43 -0.64
CA THR A 30 9.04 -18.51 -0.04
C THR A 30 8.17 -18.03 1.12
N ALA A 31 8.46 -16.85 1.70
CA ALA A 31 7.67 -16.32 2.80
C ALA A 31 6.24 -15.94 2.38
N LEU A 32 6.06 -15.40 1.17
CA LEU A 32 4.71 -15.14 0.64
C LEU A 32 3.96 -16.44 0.37
N GLU A 33 4.65 -17.48 -0.12
CA GLU A 33 4.06 -18.81 -0.31
C GLU A 33 3.56 -19.38 1.02
N GLY A 34 4.36 -19.27 2.10
CA GLY A 34 3.95 -19.72 3.43
C GLY A 34 2.72 -18.99 3.99
N ILE A 35 2.58 -17.68 3.72
CA ILE A 35 1.36 -16.93 4.08
C ILE A 35 0.17 -17.45 3.27
N CYS A 36 0.34 -17.67 1.97
CA CYS A 36 -0.71 -18.20 1.10
C CYS A 36 -1.14 -19.62 1.53
N GLU A 37 -0.21 -20.50 1.87
CA GLU A 37 -0.50 -21.83 2.41
C GLU A 37 -1.26 -21.76 3.74
N MET A 38 -0.85 -20.87 4.64
CA MET A 38 -1.54 -20.64 5.91
C MET A 38 -2.99 -20.20 5.69
N LEU A 39 -3.22 -19.23 4.81
CA LEU A 39 -4.56 -18.74 4.46
C LEU A 39 -5.39 -19.83 3.77
N GLY A 40 -4.78 -20.59 2.86
CA GLY A 40 -5.43 -21.70 2.19
C GLY A 40 -5.86 -22.80 3.17
N GLY A 41 -5.01 -23.11 4.15
CA GLY A 41 -5.33 -24.00 5.26
C GLY A 41 -6.48 -23.49 6.13
N LEU A 42 -6.52 -22.18 6.40
CA LEU A 42 -7.59 -21.55 7.18
C LEU A 42 -8.94 -21.59 6.44
N TYR A 43 -8.97 -21.27 5.15
CA TYR A 43 -10.20 -21.16 4.36
C TYR A 43 -10.62 -22.45 3.67
N GLY A 44 -9.79 -23.50 3.71
CA GLY A 44 -10.09 -24.79 3.07
C GLY A 44 -10.14 -24.73 1.55
N ARG A 45 -9.42 -23.78 0.92
CA ARG A 45 -9.28 -23.65 -0.53
C ARG A 45 -7.83 -23.31 -0.89
N GLU A 46 -7.45 -23.52 -2.14
CA GLU A 46 -6.21 -22.93 -2.66
C GLU A 46 -6.27 -21.41 -2.54
N PHE A 47 -5.18 -20.83 -2.04
CA PHE A 47 -5.04 -19.39 -1.89
C PHE A 47 -3.72 -19.00 -2.56
N THR A 48 -3.78 -18.08 -3.52
CA THR A 48 -2.65 -17.73 -4.38
C THR A 48 -2.09 -16.35 -4.04
N ALA A 49 -0.91 -16.03 -4.57
CA ALA A 49 -0.36 -14.67 -4.48
C ALA A 49 -1.26 -13.62 -5.16
N ASP A 50 -2.01 -14.00 -6.21
CA ASP A 50 -2.96 -13.11 -6.86
C ASP A 50 -4.18 -12.85 -5.96
N ASP A 51 -4.67 -13.87 -5.25
CA ASP A 51 -5.71 -13.69 -4.23
C ASP A 51 -5.23 -12.73 -3.13
N TYR A 52 -3.99 -12.90 -2.69
CA TYR A 52 -3.35 -12.04 -1.69
C TYR A 52 -3.32 -10.56 -2.13
N LEU A 53 -2.84 -10.30 -3.36
CA LEU A 53 -2.78 -8.94 -3.91
C LEU A 53 -4.17 -8.37 -4.21
N ALA A 54 -5.14 -9.22 -4.57
CA ALA A 54 -6.52 -8.81 -4.80
C ALA A 54 -7.15 -8.24 -3.53
N ILE A 55 -6.93 -8.89 -2.38
CA ILE A 55 -7.40 -8.38 -1.07
C ILE A 55 -6.85 -6.97 -0.83
N GLY A 56 -5.54 -6.76 -1.01
CA GLY A 56 -4.93 -5.44 -0.80
C GLY A 56 -5.52 -4.35 -1.70
N LYS A 57 -5.76 -4.66 -2.98
CA LYS A 57 -6.39 -3.73 -3.93
C LYS A 57 -7.84 -3.44 -3.56
N GLU A 58 -8.61 -4.45 -3.19
CA GLU A 58 -10.02 -4.31 -2.80
C GLU A 58 -10.16 -3.46 -1.52
N THR A 59 -9.33 -3.73 -0.52
CA THR A 59 -9.27 -2.94 0.73
C THR A 59 -9.01 -1.47 0.42
N LEU A 60 -7.94 -1.16 -0.31
CA LEU A 60 -7.62 0.22 -0.67
C LEU A 60 -8.69 0.89 -1.54
N ALA A 61 -9.33 0.15 -2.46
CA ALA A 61 -10.43 0.68 -3.26
C ALA A 61 -11.63 1.06 -2.39
N ASN A 62 -11.98 0.23 -1.41
CA ASN A 62 -13.07 0.51 -0.47
C ASN A 62 -12.74 1.70 0.43
N GLU A 63 -11.53 1.77 0.98
CA GLU A 63 -11.06 2.90 1.79
C GLU A 63 -11.04 4.21 0.99
N ARG A 64 -10.55 4.19 -0.25
CA ARG A 64 -10.53 5.38 -1.12
C ARG A 64 -11.94 5.85 -1.46
N LYS A 65 -12.85 4.93 -1.79
CA LYS A 65 -14.27 5.26 -2.04
C LYS A 65 -14.93 5.87 -0.82
N PHE A 66 -14.68 5.33 0.36
CA PHE A 66 -15.16 5.88 1.62
C PHE A 66 -14.65 7.32 1.83
N ASN A 67 -13.35 7.56 1.64
CA ASN A 67 -12.76 8.89 1.80
C ASN A 67 -13.31 9.90 0.77
N ILE A 68 -13.50 9.50 -0.48
CA ILE A 68 -14.14 10.36 -1.50
C ILE A 68 -15.57 10.70 -1.09
N ALA A 69 -16.35 9.73 -0.60
CA ALA A 69 -17.70 9.96 -0.10
C ALA A 69 -17.72 10.89 1.14
N ALA A 70 -16.67 10.87 1.94
CA ALA A 70 -16.47 11.79 3.06
C ALA A 70 -15.98 13.20 2.63
N GLY A 71 -15.72 13.43 1.34
CA GLY A 71 -15.34 14.74 0.79
C GLY A 71 -13.83 14.95 0.63
N PHE A 72 -13.00 13.92 0.78
CA PHE A 72 -11.58 14.01 0.48
C PHE A 72 -11.35 14.15 -1.04
N THR A 73 -10.38 14.98 -1.40
CA THR A 73 -9.98 15.24 -2.79
C THR A 73 -8.47 15.11 -2.92
N ALA A 74 -7.93 15.21 -4.14
CA ALA A 74 -6.47 15.22 -4.37
C ALA A 74 -5.72 16.29 -3.56
N ALA A 75 -6.39 17.39 -3.18
CA ALA A 75 -5.81 18.41 -2.31
C ALA A 75 -5.48 17.92 -0.90
N ALA A 76 -6.14 16.84 -0.43
CA ALA A 76 -5.83 16.20 0.86
C ALA A 76 -4.61 15.27 0.78
N ASP A 77 -4.19 14.88 -0.43
CA ASP A 77 -3.06 13.99 -0.68
C ASP A 77 -1.76 14.80 -0.92
N ARG A 78 -1.57 15.91 -0.20
CA ARG A 78 -0.42 16.81 -0.32
C ARG A 78 0.37 16.85 0.98
N LEU A 79 1.70 16.84 0.85
CA LEU A 79 2.59 17.05 2.00
C LEU A 79 2.50 18.50 2.49
N PRO A 80 2.77 18.75 3.79
CA PRO A 80 2.94 20.11 4.31
C PRO A 80 3.95 20.93 3.49
N ASP A 81 3.68 22.23 3.31
CA ASP A 81 4.45 23.11 2.41
C ASP A 81 5.96 23.13 2.70
N PHE A 82 6.36 22.99 3.97
CA PHE A 82 7.77 23.01 4.34
C PHE A 82 8.58 21.88 3.69
N PHE A 83 7.97 20.73 3.37
CA PHE A 83 8.65 19.67 2.63
C PHE A 83 9.07 20.12 1.22
N LYS A 84 8.33 21.06 0.62
CA LYS A 84 8.60 21.60 -0.73
C LYS A 84 9.53 22.82 -0.71
N THR A 85 9.66 23.53 0.43
CA THR A 85 10.40 24.80 0.51
C THR A 85 11.66 24.75 1.38
N GLU A 86 11.68 23.93 2.43
CA GLU A 86 12.78 23.85 3.39
C GLU A 86 13.73 22.72 3.03
N LYS A 87 15.01 23.06 2.85
CA LYS A 87 16.06 22.11 2.55
C LYS A 87 16.52 21.41 3.82
N LEU A 88 16.57 20.08 3.79
CA LEU A 88 17.05 19.29 4.90
C LEU A 88 18.53 18.92 4.73
N ALA A 89 19.36 19.40 5.65
CA ALA A 89 20.77 19.03 5.73
C ALA A 89 20.93 17.51 6.00
N PRO A 90 22.00 16.86 5.51
CA PRO A 90 23.09 17.43 4.72
C PRO A 90 22.84 17.43 3.20
N HIS A 91 21.74 16.83 2.75
CA HIS A 91 21.47 16.61 1.33
C HIS A 91 20.90 17.85 0.63
N GLU A 92 20.38 18.81 1.39
CA GLU A 92 19.89 20.11 0.91
C GLU A 92 18.81 19.97 -0.18
N VAL A 93 18.05 18.88 -0.11
CA VAL A 93 16.96 18.56 -1.03
C VAL A 93 15.61 18.85 -0.38
N THR A 94 14.64 19.16 -1.23
CA THR A 94 13.21 19.26 -0.90
C THR A 94 12.48 18.08 -1.54
N PHE A 95 11.24 17.83 -1.11
CA PHE A 95 10.37 16.90 -1.80
C PHE A 95 10.03 17.44 -3.20
N ASP A 96 10.41 16.70 -4.22
CA ASP A 96 10.36 17.10 -5.63
C ASP A 96 9.44 16.23 -6.50
N VAL A 97 8.67 15.31 -5.89
CA VAL A 97 7.67 14.51 -6.60
C VAL A 97 6.51 15.42 -7.02
N PRO A 98 6.17 15.50 -8.33
CA PRO A 98 5.06 16.31 -8.82
C PRO A 98 3.71 15.83 -8.29
N ASP A 99 2.78 16.77 -8.11
CA ASP A 99 1.42 16.49 -7.67
C ASP A 99 0.72 15.50 -8.64
N GLU A 100 1.00 15.59 -9.95
CA GLU A 100 0.44 14.68 -10.96
C GLU A 100 0.94 13.24 -10.83
N GLU A 101 2.13 13.03 -10.27
CA GLU A 101 2.64 11.69 -9.97
C GLU A 101 2.00 11.14 -8.70
N LEU A 102 1.76 11.98 -7.69
CA LEU A 102 1.01 11.60 -6.48
C LEU A 102 -0.42 11.19 -6.81
N ASP A 103 -1.06 11.89 -7.74
CA ASP A 103 -2.45 11.63 -8.14
C ASP A 103 -2.63 10.27 -8.85
N GLN A 104 -1.54 9.62 -9.26
CA GLN A 104 -1.56 8.30 -9.89
C GLN A 104 -1.52 7.13 -8.89
N VAL A 105 -1.36 7.39 -7.58
CA VAL A 105 -1.24 6.32 -6.57
C VAL A 105 -2.42 5.35 -6.57
N TYR A 106 -3.63 5.85 -6.82
CA TYR A 106 -4.88 5.08 -6.79
C TYR A 106 -5.51 4.86 -8.18
N ASP A 107 -4.74 4.93 -9.27
CA ASP A 107 -5.22 4.71 -10.65
C ASP A 107 -5.86 3.32 -10.90
N PHE A 108 -5.65 2.37 -10.00
CA PHE A 108 -6.24 1.03 -10.02
C PHE A 108 -7.62 0.96 -9.34
N VAL A 109 -8.04 2.02 -8.65
CA VAL A 109 -9.35 2.11 -7.99
C VAL A 109 -10.38 2.57 -9.02
N GLN A 110 -11.30 1.67 -9.39
CA GLN A 110 -12.43 1.95 -10.29
C GLN A 110 -13.58 2.64 -9.58
#